data_AF-A0A526RXQ5-F1
#
_entry.id   AF-A0A526RXQ5-F1
#
_cell.length_a   1.000
_cell.length_b   1.000
_cell.length_c   1.000
_cell.angle_alpha   90.00
_cell.angle_beta   90.00
_cell.angle_gamma   90.00
#
_symmetry.space_group_name_H-M   'P 1'
#
loop_
_entity.id
_entity.type
_entity.pdbx_description
1 polymer ?
#
loop_
_entity_poly.entity_id
_entity_poly.type
_entity_poly.pdbx_seq_one_letter_code
_entity_poly.pdbx_strand_id
1 'polypeptide(L)' 'MRYRTLDPKLIIETAERLEERVAERFPDAGLRGVAAELVSLSRDLAKGAKALEAPLWWLRGLI' A
#
# COMPACT_ATOMS: atom_id res chain seq x y z
N MET A 1 -12.67 8.48 -16.22
CA MET A 1 -11.30 8.21 -15.73
C MET A 1 -11.35 6.97 -14.84
N ARG A 2 -11.05 5.77 -15.35
CA ARG A 2 -11.34 4.49 -14.66
C ARG A 2 -10.16 3.91 -13.85
N TYR A 3 -8.96 4.48 -14.03
CA TYR A 3 -7.72 4.04 -13.37
C TYR A 3 -7.14 5.06 -12.37
N ARG A 4 -7.87 6.14 -12.06
CA ARG A 4 -7.40 7.20 -11.14
C ARG A 4 -7.78 6.97 -9.68
N THR A 5 -8.65 6.01 -9.41
CA THR A 5 -9.10 5.68 -8.05
C THR A 5 -8.56 4.30 -7.72
N LEU A 6 -7.35 4.26 -7.15
CA LEU A 6 -6.85 3.03 -6.56
C LEU A 6 -7.35 2.93 -5.11
N ASP A 7 -8.01 1.83 -4.78
CA ASP A 7 -8.39 1.54 -3.39
C ASP A 7 -7.17 0.98 -2.65
N PRO A 8 -6.64 1.67 -1.62
CA PRO A 8 -5.48 1.21 -0.87
C PRO A 8 -5.69 -0.15 -0.21
N LYS A 9 -6.93 -0.53 0.15
CA LYS A 9 -7.22 -1.84 0.73
C LYS A 9 -7.00 -2.96 -0.30
N LEU A 10 -7.49 -2.76 -1.53
CA LEU A 10 -7.34 -3.74 -2.59
C LEU A 10 -5.87 -3.92 -2.99
N ILE A 11 -5.06 -2.84 -2.96
CA ILE A 11 -3.62 -2.94 -3.18
C ILE A 11 -2.96 -3.82 -2.11
N ILE A 12 -3.24 -3.55 -0.83
CA ILE A 12 -2.64 -4.28 0.28
C ILE A 12 -3.05 -5.76 0.22
N GLU A 13 -4.32 -6.07 0.01
CA GLU A 13 -4.83 -7.45 -0.13
C GLU A 13 -4.14 -8.18 -1.29
N THR A 14 -3.93 -7.49 -2.41
CA THR A 14 -3.23 -8.07 -3.57
C THR A 14 -1.76 -8.37 -3.25
N ALA A 15 -1.09 -7.48 -2.51
CA ALA A 15 0.29 -7.67 -2.08
C ALA A 15 0.41 -8.83 -1.06
N GLU A 16 -0.53 -8.94 -0.12
CA GLU A 16 -0.59 -10.05 0.85
C GLU A 16 -0.75 -11.40 0.15
N ARG A 17 -1.70 -11.51 -0.78
CA ARG A 17 -1.88 -12.72 -1.61
C ARG A 17 -0.66 -13.05 -2.47
N LEU A 18 0.13 -12.04 -2.84
CA LEU A 18 1.37 -12.28 -3.57
C LEU A 18 2.44 -12.86 -2.62
N GLU A 19 2.61 -12.30 -1.42
CA GLU A 19 3.54 -12.83 -0.41
C GLU A 19 3.20 -14.27 -0.04
N GLU A 20 1.93 -14.59 0.20
CA GLU A 20 1.49 -15.96 0.51
C GLU A 20 1.84 -16.94 -0.63
N ARG A 21 1.52 -16.59 -1.88
CA ARG A 21 1.87 -17.42 -3.05
C ARG A 21 3.37 -17.58 -3.24
N VAL A 22 4.15 -16.53 -2.96
CA VAL A 22 5.62 -16.59 -3.03
C VAL A 22 6.16 -17.49 -1.93
N ALA A 23 5.61 -17.41 -0.71
CA ALA A 23 5.98 -18.28 0.40
C ALA A 23 5.67 -19.75 0.12
N GLU A 24 4.53 -20.04 -0.50
CA GLU A 24 4.14 -21.41 -0.89
C GLU A 24 4.99 -21.98 -2.03
N ARG A 25 5.36 -21.14 -3.02
CA ARG A 25 6.01 -21.61 -4.25
C ARG A 25 7.53 -21.56 -4.21
N PHE A 26 8.09 -20.63 -3.43
CA PHE A 26 9.53 -20.38 -3.35
C PHE A 26 9.98 -20.20 -1.88
N PRO A 27 9.78 -21.21 -1.03
CA PRO A 27 10.05 -21.10 0.41
C PRO A 27 11.51 -20.80 0.73
N ASP A 28 12.45 -21.34 -0.06
CA ASP A 28 13.90 -21.20 0.14
C ASP A 28 14.53 -20.05 -0.67
N ALA A 29 13.74 -19.36 -1.51
CA ALA A 29 14.21 -18.18 -2.20
C ALA A 29 13.92 -16.96 -1.33
N GLY A 30 14.89 -16.06 -1.16
CA GLY A 30 14.71 -14.78 -0.44
C GLY A 30 13.62 -13.84 -1.00
N LEU A 31 12.89 -14.28 -2.02
CA LEU A 31 11.74 -13.62 -2.64
C LEU A 31 10.59 -13.39 -1.67
N ARG A 32 10.41 -14.26 -0.66
CA ARG A 32 9.41 -14.02 0.38
C ARG A 32 9.68 -12.72 1.14
N GLY A 33 10.94 -12.43 1.45
CA GLY A 33 11.33 -11.18 2.10
C GLY A 33 10.96 -9.95 1.26
N VAL A 34 11.22 -10.01 -0.05
CA VAL A 34 10.85 -8.94 -0.99
C VAL A 34 9.33 -8.74 -1.05
N ALA A 35 8.56 -9.83 -1.10
CA ALA A 35 7.11 -9.75 -1.10
C ALA A 35 6.55 -9.19 0.23
N ALA A 36 7.18 -9.53 1.36
CA ALA A 36 6.84 -8.95 2.66
C ALA A 36 7.16 -7.44 2.72
N GLU A 37 8.29 -7.00 2.17
CA GLU A 37 8.60 -5.58 2.04
C GLU A 37 7.58 -4.83 1.17
N LEU A 38 7.14 -5.45 0.08
CA LEU A 38 6.10 -4.88 -0.78
C LEU A 38 4.77 -4.68 -0.03
N VAL A 39 4.39 -5.63 0.82
CA VAL A 39 3.22 -5.48 1.71
C VAL A 39 3.41 -4.31 2.67
N SER A 40 4.58 -4.21 3.32
CA SER A 40 4.88 -3.11 4.25
C SER A 40 4.80 -1.76 3.55
N LEU A 41 5.46 -1.62 2.40
CA LEU A 41 5.48 -0.40 1.61
C LEU A 41 4.07 0.04 1.19
N SER A 42 3.23 -0.92 0.78
CA SER A 42 1.84 -0.65 0.40
C SER A 42 1.03 -0.06 1.57
N ARG A 43 1.24 -0.56 2.79
CA ARG A 43 0.60 0.00 4.01
C ARG A 43 1.09 1.40 4.33
N ASP A 44 2.39 1.65 4.19
CA ASP A 44 2.99 2.95 4.49
C ASP A 44 2.55 4.02 3.49
N LEU A 45 2.48 3.67 2.21
CA LEU A 45 1.92 4.54 1.18
C LEU A 45 0.44 4.85 1.45
N ALA A 46 -0.35 3.87 1.85
CA ALA A 46 -1.76 4.09 2.21
C ALA A 46 -1.90 5.07 3.39
N LYS A 47 -1.06 4.94 4.43
CA LYS A 47 -1.03 5.89 5.56
C LYS A 47 -0.60 7.29 5.10
N GLY A 48 0.45 7.39 4.28
CA GLY A 48 0.96 8.65 3.75
C GLY A 48 -0.08 9.37 2.87
N ALA A 49 -0.71 8.65 1.95
CA ALA A 49 -1.78 9.18 1.12
C ALA A 49 -2.95 9.71 1.94
N LYS A 50 -3.39 8.96 2.96
CA LYS A 50 -4.46 9.41 3.87
C LYS A 50 -4.07 10.66 4.66
N ALA A 51 -2.81 10.78 5.08
CA ALA A 51 -2.31 11.97 5.75
C ALA A 51 -2.29 13.19 4.82
N LEU A 52 -1.97 12.99 3.53
CA LEU A 52 -1.99 14.04 2.51
C LEU A 52 -3.42 14.44 2.10
N GLU A 53 -4.37 13.52 2.16
CA GLU A 53 -5.79 13.78 1.86
C GLU A 53 -6.46 14.60 2.98
N ALA A 54 -5.85 14.66 4.18
CA ALA A 54 -6.38 15.45 5.28
C ALA A 54 -6.43 16.95 4.89
N PRO A 55 -7.58 17.62 5.03
CA PRO A 55 -7.69 19.02 4.66
C PRO A 55 -6.79 19.89 5.54
N LEU A 56 -5.99 20.76 4.90
CA LEU A 56 -5.17 21.77 5.57
C LEU A 56 -6.08 22.90 6.09
N TRP A 57 -6.77 22.67 7.20
CA TRP A 57 -7.73 23.62 7.80
C TRP A 57 -7.13 25.00 8.06
N TRP A 58 -5.84 25.08 8.39
CA TRP A 58 -5.14 26.36 8.57
C TRP A 58 -5.09 27.20 7.29
N LEU A 59 -4.98 26.56 6.12
CA LEU A 59 -4.99 27.25 4.82
C LEU A 59 -6.36 27.90 4.53
N ARG A 60 -7.44 27.28 5.02
CA ARG A 60 -8.82 27.77 4.86
C ARG A 60 -9.17 28.93 5.81
N GLY A 61 -8.41 29.15 6.88
CA GLY A 61 -8.64 30.27 7.81
C GLY A 61 -7.77 31.50 7.54
N LEU A 62 -6.79 31.41 6.65
CA LEU A 62 -5.89 32.51 6.26
C LEU A 62 -6.40 33.29 5.02
N ILE A 63 -7.36 32.74 4.29
CA ILE A 63 -8.12 33.40 3.22
C ILE A 63 -9.43 33.91 3.82
#